data_AF-A0A7K4BI87-F1
#
_entry.id   AF-A0A7K4BI87-F1
#
_cell.length_a   1.000
_cell.length_b   1.000
_cell.length_c   1.000
_cell.angle_alpha   90.00
_cell.angle_beta   90.00
_cell.angle_gamma   90.00
#
_symmetry.space_group_name_H-M   'P 1'
#
loop_
_entity.id
_entity.type
_entity.pdbx_description
1 polymer ?
#
loop_
_entity_poly.entity_id
_entity_poly.type
_entity_poly.pdbx_seq_one_letter_code
_entity_poly.pdbx_strand_id
1 'polypeptide(L)' 'MQPERDGSLDRNSPHAFHPTAAGTSSPEGIDVSLVPLYLIPYAVANTIRRHGQAVREIHVRRTRNHQYTVEVVCV' A
#
# COMPACT_ATOMS: atom_id res chain seq x y z
N MET A 1 -21.51 -8.85 33.24
CA MET A 1 -21.64 -9.74 32.08
C MET A 1 -21.15 -8.96 30.87
N GLN A 2 -20.06 -9.41 30.24
CA GLN A 2 -19.44 -8.76 29.08
C GLN A 2 -20.34 -8.83 27.82
N PRO A 3 -20.12 -7.95 26.80
CA PRO A 3 -20.94 -7.89 25.60
C PRO A 3 -20.50 -8.90 24.53
N GLU A 4 -21.46 -9.52 23.85
CA GLU A 4 -21.22 -10.45 22.74
C GLU A 4 -20.74 -9.69 21.49
N ARG A 5 -19.51 -10.03 21.07
CA ARG A 5 -18.93 -9.70 19.77
C ARG A 5 -19.63 -10.52 18.69
N ASP A 6 -20.21 -9.85 17.70
CA ASP A 6 -20.37 -10.47 16.37
C ASP A 6 -19.65 -9.61 15.34
N GLY A 7 -18.38 -9.94 15.15
CA GLY A 7 -17.49 -9.33 14.16
C GLY A 7 -17.31 -10.28 12.99
N SER A 8 -18.34 -10.43 12.16
CA SER A 8 -18.22 -11.12 10.88
C SER A 8 -17.56 -10.20 9.86
N LEU A 9 -16.23 -10.25 9.77
CA LEU A 9 -15.49 -9.69 8.65
C LEU A 9 -15.51 -10.72 7.52
N ASP A 10 -16.51 -10.61 6.64
CA ASP A 10 -16.51 -11.26 5.34
C ASP A 10 -15.29 -10.77 4.53
N ARG A 11 -14.18 -11.50 4.66
CA ARG A 11 -12.98 -11.33 3.86
C ARG A 11 -13.20 -12.00 2.52
N ASN A 12 -13.99 -11.38 1.66
CA ASN A 12 -13.97 -11.76 0.25
C ASN A 12 -13.90 -10.54 -0.66
N SER A 13 -12.67 -10.17 -1.00
CA SER A 13 -12.43 -9.47 -2.26
C SER A 13 -11.01 -9.73 -2.73
N PRO A 14 -10.80 -10.67 -3.66
CA PRO A 14 -9.67 -10.60 -4.56
C PRO A 14 -10.09 -9.74 -5.75
N HIS A 15 -10.21 -8.42 -5.56
CA HIS A 15 -10.03 -7.52 -6.69
C HIS A 15 -8.54 -7.54 -7.05
N ALA A 16 -8.17 -8.55 -7.83
CA ALA A 16 -6.86 -8.66 -8.46
C ALA A 16 -6.72 -7.51 -9.47
N PHE A 17 -6.31 -6.35 -8.98
CA PHE A 17 -5.71 -5.34 -9.84
C PHE A 17 -4.31 -5.84 -10.14
N HIS A 18 -4.13 -6.52 -11.27
CA HIS A 18 -2.81 -6.85 -11.81
C HIS A 18 -2.13 -5.54 -12.24
N PRO A 19 -1.14 -5.02 -11.52
CA PRO A 19 -0.34 -3.91 -12.02
C PRO A 19 0.59 -4.51 -13.06
N THR A 20 0.34 -4.21 -14.34
CA THR A 20 1.30 -4.54 -15.40
C THR A 20 2.33 -3.42 -15.45
N ALA A 21 3.53 -3.68 -14.92
CA ALA A 21 4.77 -3.03 -15.33
C ALA A 21 5.95 -3.99 -15.07
N ALA A 22 6.63 -4.37 -16.14
CA ALA A 22 7.82 -5.21 -16.11
C ALA A 22 9.10 -4.37 -15.97
N GLY A 23 10.08 -4.92 -15.24
CA GLY A 23 11.48 -4.47 -15.16
C GLY A 23 11.73 -3.36 -14.13
N THR A 24 12.67 -3.42 -13.18
CA THR A 24 13.95 -4.13 -13.10
C THR A 24 14.36 -4.27 -11.63
N SER A 25 15.04 -5.36 -11.29
CA SER A 25 15.52 -5.67 -9.93
C SER A 25 16.81 -4.93 -9.52
N SER A 26 16.80 -4.41 -8.28
CA SER A 26 17.91 -4.21 -7.31
C SER A 26 18.85 -2.99 -7.46
N PRO A 27 19.43 -2.37 -6.39
CA PRO A 27 19.47 -2.75 -4.96
C PRO A 27 18.84 -1.70 -3.99
N GLU A 28 18.49 -2.11 -2.77
CA GLU A 28 17.84 -1.29 -1.72
C GLU A 28 16.47 -0.62 -2.07
N GLY A 29 15.42 -1.44 -2.09
CA GLY A 29 14.11 -1.16 -1.47
C GLY A 29 13.35 0.12 -1.83
N ILE A 30 12.81 0.23 -3.06
CA ILE A 30 11.74 1.19 -3.36
C ILE A 30 10.61 0.46 -4.08
N ASP A 31 9.55 0.07 -3.37
CA ASP A 31 8.28 -0.40 -3.97
C ASP A 31 7.55 0.84 -4.50
N VAL A 32 7.51 0.99 -5.83
CA VAL A 32 6.94 2.16 -6.52
C VAL A 32 5.59 1.76 -7.11
N SER A 33 4.50 2.16 -6.45
CA SER A 33 3.13 1.86 -6.93
C SER A 33 2.41 3.09 -7.45
N LEU A 34 1.68 2.96 -8.56
CA LEU A 34 0.77 3.99 -9.09
C LEU A 34 -0.62 3.85 -8.46
N VAL A 35 -0.99 4.82 -7.64
CA VAL A 35 -2.18 4.79 -6.78
C VAL A 35 -3.05 6.02 -7.07
N PRO A 36 -4.35 5.88 -7.35
CA PRO A 36 -5.28 7.01 -7.40
C PRO A 36 -5.33 7.75 -6.06
N LEU A 37 -5.55 9.07 -6.07
CA LEU A 37 -5.54 9.90 -4.85
C LEU A 37 -6.37 9.33 -3.69
N TYR A 38 -7.59 8.87 -3.99
CA TYR A 38 -8.53 8.37 -3.00
C TYR A 38 -8.11 7.02 -2.37
N LEU A 39 -7.13 6.31 -2.95
CA LEU A 39 -6.60 5.04 -2.44
C LEU A 39 -5.26 5.18 -1.72
N ILE A 40 -4.66 6.38 -1.69
CA ILE A 40 -3.38 6.60 -1.00
C ILE A 40 -3.46 6.17 0.48
N PRO A 41 -4.49 6.52 1.27
CA PRO A 41 -4.57 6.09 2.66
C PRO A 41 -4.53 4.56 2.81
N TYR A 42 -5.19 3.84 1.90
CA TYR A 42 -5.20 2.38 1.89
C TYR A 42 -3.81 1.81 1.55
N ALA A 43 -3.17 2.33 0.51
CA ALA A 43 -1.84 1.89 0.10
C ALA A 43 -0.78 2.12 1.19
N VAL A 44 -0.86 3.27 1.88
CA VAL A 44 0.01 3.61 3.01
C VAL A 44 -0.22 2.65 4.18
N ALA A 45 -1.48 2.43 4.58
CA ALA A 45 -1.82 1.51 5.66
C ALA A 45 -1.33 0.09 5.36
N ASN A 46 -1.49 -0.38 4.12
CA ASN A 46 -1.01 -1.69 3.71
C ASN A 46 0.51 -1.80 3.76
N THR A 47 1.24 -0.75 3.35
CA THR A 47 2.70 -0.68 3.45
C THR A 47 3.17 -0.79 4.90
N ILE A 48 2.59 0.00 5.80
CA ILE A 48 2.92 -0.02 7.23
C ILE A 48 2.61 -1.41 7.82
N ARG A 49 1.50 -2.05 7.42
CA ARG A 49 1.20 -3.41 7.87
C ARG A 49 2.20 -4.45 7.37
N ARG A 50 2.78 -4.27 6.18
CA ARG A 50 3.76 -5.21 5.60
C ARG A 50 5.15 -5.06 6.21
N HIS A 51 5.61 -3.83 6.38
CA HIS A 51 7.00 -3.55 6.81
C HIS A 51 7.09 -3.20 8.30
N GLY A 52 5.97 -2.88 8.95
CA GLY A 52 5.91 -2.57 10.37
C GLY A 52 6.80 -1.39 10.76
N GLN A 53 7.58 -1.60 11.81
CA GLN A 53 8.51 -0.60 12.35
C GLN A 53 9.73 -0.35 11.45
N ALA A 54 9.93 -1.15 10.39
CA ALA A 54 11.02 -0.95 9.47
C ALA A 54 10.78 0.26 8.53
N VAL A 55 9.54 0.77 8.43
CA VAL A 55 9.26 1.94 7.60
C VAL A 55 9.87 3.19 8.23
N ARG A 56 10.79 3.84 7.51
CA ARG A 56 11.37 5.14 7.89
C ARG A 56 10.60 6.29 7.29
N GLU A 57 10.38 6.23 5.97
CA GLU A 57 9.77 7.30 5.20
C GLU A 57 8.82 6.72 4.16
N ILE A 58 7.75 7.47 3.84
CA ILE A 58 6.86 7.18 2.73
C ILE A 58 6.72 8.47 1.92
N HIS A 59 7.16 8.43 0.66
CA HIS A 59 7.03 9.54 -0.27
C HIS A 59 5.82 9.34 -1.17
N VAL A 60 4.97 10.36 -1.23
CA VAL A 60 3.78 10.37 -2.10
C VAL A 60 3.95 11.49 -3.11
N ARG A 61 4.10 11.14 -4.39
CA ARG A 61 4.40 12.09 -5.46
C ARG A 61 3.32 12.07 -6.51
N ARG A 62 2.76 13.24 -6.85
CA ARG A 62 1.80 13.34 -7.95
C ARG A 62 2.51 13.10 -9.28
N THR A 63 1.90 12.30 -10.15
CA THR A 63 2.38 12.08 -11.52
C THR A 63 1.73 13.07 -12.50
N ARG A 64 1.71 12.75 -13.81
CA ARG A 64 1.08 13.61 -14.83
C ARG A 64 -0.46 13.60 -14.83
N ASN A 65 -1.12 12.90 -13.90
CA ASN A 65 -2.59 12.77 -13.83
C ASN A 65 -3.10 12.73 -12.36
N HIS A 66 -4.29 12.18 -12.12
CA HIS A 66 -4.85 11.86 -10.78
C HIS A 66 -4.22 10.63 -10.12
N GLN A 67 -3.08 10.17 -10.66
CA GLN A 67 -2.29 9.06 -10.13
C GLN A 67 -1.10 9.60 -9.35
N TYR A 68 -0.76 8.88 -8.28
CA TYR A 68 0.30 9.21 -7.37
C TYR A 68 1.23 8.02 -7.24
N THR A 69 2.51 8.30 -7.20
CA THR A 69 3.52 7.33 -6.86
C THR A 69 3.64 7.27 -5.35
N VAL A 70 3.58 6.07 -4.76
CA VAL A 70 3.94 5.82 -3.36
C VAL A 70 5.28 5.09 -3.37
N GLU A 71 6.29 5.69 -2.75
CA GLU A 71 7.64 5.15 -2.59
C GLU A 71 7.90 4.97 -1.09
N VAL A 72 8.57 3.90 -0.69
CA VAL A 72 8.76 3.52 0.72
C VAL A 72 10.23 3.34 0.99
N VAL A 73 10.74 3.94 2.05
CA VAL A 73 12.13 3.77 2.50
C VAL A 73 12.12 3.05 3.84
N CYS A 74 12.80 1.92 3.90
CA CYS A 74 12.95 1.12 5.12
C CYS A 74 14.33 1.31 5.77
N VAL A 75 14.44 0.96 7.05
CA VAL A 75 15.71 0.81 7.79
C VAL A 75 16.29 -0.59 7.64
#